data_AF-A0A1V4QZN6-F1
#
_entry.id   AF-A0A1V4QZN6-F1
#
_cell.length_a   1.000
_cell.length_b   1.000
_cell.length_c   1.000
_cell.angle_alpha   90.00
_cell.angle_beta   90.00
_cell.angle_gamma   90.00
#
_symmetry.space_group_name_H-M   'P 1'
#
loop_
_entity.id
_entity.type
_entity.pdbx_description
1 polymer ?
#
loop_
_entity_poly.entity_id
_entity_poly.type
_entity_poly.pdbx_seq_one_letter_code
_entity_poly.pdbx_strand_id
1 'polypeptide(L)'
;MPDLVAVSPEGVICLFRRYRDASTSALKCSAGAPLIFEDGRTITAKRVDPDSYPPSQHRLNTSMFVDVCDWNGNGKWDLIVTCGWHINYLENVGDNAQPRFRDPVPLSTPDGPIRHISRPELPPCVVDWNGDGWLDLLVGGESGFVYFFDRRCLDGKMGTAEVGAVEVKKR
;
A
#
# COMPACT_ATOMS: atom_id res chain seq x y z
N MET A 1 -4.95 4.13 -14.22
CA MET A 1 -3.89 3.86 -13.24
C MET A 1 -2.84 4.95 -13.32
N PRO A 2 -2.24 5.35 -12.19
CA PRO A 2 -0.98 6.10 -12.21
C PRO A 2 0.12 5.21 -12.82
N ASP A 3 1.09 5.83 -13.49
CA ASP A 3 2.13 5.05 -14.18
C ASP A 3 3.20 4.53 -13.20
N LEU A 4 3.56 5.29 -12.16
CA LEU A 4 4.46 4.82 -11.10
C LEU A 4 4.33 5.67 -9.82
N VAL A 5 4.23 5.01 -8.66
CA VAL A 5 4.44 5.62 -7.34
C VAL A 5 5.72 5.01 -6.76
N ALA A 6 6.67 5.87 -6.37
CA ALA A 6 7.97 5.41 -5.85
C ALA A 6 8.56 6.40 -4.84
N VAL A 7 9.49 5.92 -4.04
CA VAL A 7 10.22 6.74 -3.05
C VAL A 7 11.40 7.43 -3.70
N SER A 8 11.53 8.75 -3.50
CA SER A 8 12.68 9.55 -3.95
C SER A 8 13.92 9.30 -3.06
N PRO A 9 15.13 9.70 -3.49
CA PRO A 9 16.34 9.62 -2.66
C PRO A 9 16.22 10.34 -1.31
N GLU A 10 15.39 11.37 -1.23
CA GLU A 10 15.12 12.15 -0.02
C GLU A 10 14.09 11.47 0.89
N GLY A 11 13.59 10.28 0.51
CA GLY A 11 12.59 9.53 1.26
C GLY A 11 11.17 10.06 1.10
N VAL A 12 10.89 10.83 0.05
CA VAL A 12 9.54 11.35 -0.25
C VAL A 12 8.81 10.36 -1.17
N ILE A 13 7.54 10.06 -0.90
CA ILE A 13 6.74 9.28 -1.84
C ILE A 13 6.28 10.20 -2.97
N CYS A 14 6.59 9.83 -4.21
CA CYS A 14 6.32 10.64 -5.39
C CYS A 14 5.47 9.88 -6.41
N LEU A 15 4.59 10.63 -7.09
CA LEU A 15 3.91 10.20 -8.30
C LEU A 15 4.74 10.57 -9.54
N PHE A 16 4.98 9.60 -10.40
CA PHE A 16 5.61 9.77 -11.70
C PHE A 16 4.59 9.45 -12.79
N ARG A 17 4.44 10.37 -13.74
CA ARG A 17 3.52 10.21 -14.87
C ARG A 17 4.27 9.97 -16.16
N ARG A 18 3.79 9.00 -16.91
CA ARG A 18 4.27 8.74 -18.25
C ARG A 18 3.72 9.79 -19.19
N TYR A 19 4.56 10.26 -20.10
CA TYR A 19 4.16 11.15 -21.19
C TYR A 19 4.96 10.80 -22.44
N ARG A 20 4.45 11.23 -23.60
CA ARG A 20 5.20 11.20 -24.86
C ARG A 20 5.81 12.56 -25.10
N ASP A 21 7.12 12.58 -25.32
CA ASP A 21 7.84 13.79 -25.69
C ASP A 21 7.34 14.31 -27.05
N ALA A 22 6.92 15.56 -27.11
CA ALA A 22 6.31 16.13 -28.31
C ALA A 22 7.29 16.24 -29.49
N SER A 23 8.60 16.34 -29.21
CA SER A 23 9.62 16.52 -30.25
C SER A 23 10.18 15.20 -30.79
N THR A 24 10.27 14.18 -29.94
CA THR A 24 10.93 12.90 -30.25
C THR A 24 9.97 11.71 -30.27
N SER A 25 8.73 11.88 -29.84
CA SER A 25 7.75 10.80 -29.60
C SER A 25 8.18 9.74 -28.58
N ALA A 26 9.32 9.95 -27.92
CA ALA A 26 9.88 9.05 -26.92
C ALA A 26 8.98 8.98 -25.69
N LEU A 27 8.84 7.78 -25.12
CA LEU A 27 8.11 7.57 -23.88
C LEU A 27 9.01 7.98 -22.71
N LYS A 28 8.54 8.92 -21.89
CA LYS A 28 9.27 9.48 -20.75
C LYS A 28 8.42 9.48 -19.49
N CYS A 29 9.06 9.67 -18.34
CA CYS A 29 8.39 9.92 -17.06
C CYS A 29 8.61 11.37 -16.63
N SER A 30 7.59 11.98 -16.01
CA SER A 30 7.68 13.29 -15.40
C SER A 30 8.71 13.31 -14.28
N ALA A 31 9.10 14.50 -13.84
CA ALA A 31 9.68 14.63 -12.50
C ALA A 31 8.71 14.06 -11.46
N GLY A 32 9.25 13.51 -10.37
CA GLY A 32 8.44 12.99 -9.27
C GLY A 32 7.71 14.12 -8.58
N ALA A 33 6.38 14.09 -8.59
CA ALA A 33 5.54 15.01 -7.85
C ALA A 33 5.32 14.44 -6.44
N PRO A 34 5.74 15.14 -5.36
CA PRO A 34 5.51 14.69 -3.99
C PRO A 34 4.03 14.44 -3.71
N LEU A 35 3.74 13.28 -3.12
CA LEU A 35 2.43 13.03 -2.55
C LEU A 35 2.33 13.76 -1.21
N ILE A 36 1.15 14.33 -0.96
CA ILE A 36 0.87 15.14 0.22
C ILE A 36 -0.38 14.65 0.93
N PHE A 37 -0.41 14.86 2.23
CA PHE A 37 -1.62 14.76 3.02
C PHE A 37 -2.55 15.95 2.75
N GLU A 38 -3.82 15.83 3.14
CA GLU A 38 -4.84 16.86 2.95
C GLU A 38 -4.51 18.18 3.66
N ASP A 39 -3.72 18.11 4.73
CA ASP A 39 -3.21 19.27 5.47
C ASP A 39 -1.94 19.91 4.86
N GLY A 40 -1.45 19.37 3.74
CA GLY A 40 -0.29 19.88 3.02
C GLY A 40 1.05 19.30 3.45
N ARG A 41 1.12 18.43 4.47
CA ARG A 41 2.35 17.72 4.83
C ARG A 41 2.76 16.75 3.71
N THR A 42 4.06 16.66 3.43
CA THR A 42 4.59 15.68 2.49
C THR A 42 4.56 14.27 3.08
N ILE A 43 4.17 13.27 2.29
CA ILE A 43 4.20 11.87 2.69
C ILE A 43 5.64 11.34 2.50
N THR A 44 6.24 10.84 3.57
CA THR A 44 7.63 10.36 3.57
C THR A 44 7.73 8.91 4.01
N ALA A 45 8.69 8.18 3.43
CA ALA A 45 9.11 6.85 3.85
C ALA A 45 10.07 6.86 5.06
N LYS A 46 10.43 8.04 5.57
CA LYS A 46 11.33 8.19 6.72
C LYS A 46 10.56 8.03 8.02
N ARG A 47 11.13 7.26 8.96
CA ARG A 47 10.59 7.07 10.33
C ARG A 47 10.45 8.41 11.04
N VAL A 48 9.27 8.69 11.62
CA VAL A 48 9.05 9.84 12.50
C VAL A 48 9.15 9.48 13.98
N ASP A 49 9.29 8.21 14.37
CA ASP A 49 9.37 7.86 15.80
C ASP A 49 10.51 6.89 16.16
N PRO A 50 11.54 7.36 16.88
CA PRO A 50 12.58 6.55 17.52
C PRO A 50 12.07 5.75 18.74
N ASP A 51 11.05 6.22 19.45
CA ASP A 51 10.70 5.79 20.81
C ASP A 51 9.74 4.59 20.85
N SER A 52 9.10 4.24 19.73
CA SER A 52 8.13 3.14 19.68
C SER A 52 8.76 1.74 19.52
N TYR A 53 10.09 1.59 19.46
CA TYR A 53 10.77 0.28 19.35
C TYR A 53 12.05 0.16 20.19
N PRO A 54 12.30 -1.01 20.84
CA PRO A 54 13.50 -1.23 21.62
C PRO A 54 14.77 -1.18 20.74
N PRO A 55 15.92 -0.74 21.29
CA PRO A 55 17.09 -0.45 20.47
C PRO A 55 17.70 -1.58 19.66
N SER A 56 17.39 -2.82 20.04
CA SER A 56 17.79 -4.03 19.32
C SER A 56 17.13 -4.17 17.94
N GLN A 57 16.03 -3.44 17.66
CA GLN A 57 15.30 -3.47 16.39
C GLN A 57 15.54 -2.22 15.52
N HIS A 58 16.43 -1.31 15.92
CA HIS A 58 16.77 -0.08 15.17
C HIS A 58 17.50 -0.32 13.82
N ARG A 59 17.77 -1.58 13.42
CA ARG A 59 18.57 -1.90 12.23
C ARG A 59 17.80 -2.32 10.99
N LEU A 60 16.48 -2.38 11.04
CA LEU A 60 15.69 -2.63 9.84
C LEU A 60 15.29 -1.28 9.25
N ASN A 61 15.98 -0.87 8.18
CA ASN A 61 15.44 0.08 7.22
C ASN A 61 13.97 -0.30 7.01
N THR A 62 13.03 0.57 7.39
CA THR A 62 11.61 0.26 7.26
C THR A 62 11.29 0.23 5.77
N SER A 63 11.39 -0.96 5.18
CA SER A 63 10.89 -1.24 3.84
C SER A 63 9.44 -0.79 3.78
N MET A 64 9.12 -0.03 2.75
CA MET A 64 7.75 0.31 2.45
C MET A 64 7.42 -0.21 1.07
N PHE A 65 6.27 -0.86 0.97
CA PHE A 65 5.69 -1.20 -0.31
C PHE A 65 4.35 -0.48 -0.45
N VAL A 66 4.03 -0.13 -1.68
CA VAL A 66 2.82 0.59 -2.02
C VAL A 66 2.15 -0.12 -3.19
N ASP A 67 0.85 -0.29 -3.08
CA ASP A 67 -0.02 -0.63 -4.20
C ASP A 67 -1.03 0.51 -4.40
N VAL A 68 -1.37 0.78 -5.65
CA VAL A 68 -2.21 1.92 -6.03
C VAL A 68 -3.49 1.39 -6.67
N CYS A 69 -4.62 1.67 -6.03
CA CYS A 69 -5.89 1.03 -6.35
C CYS A 69 -7.08 1.94 -6.06
N ASP A 70 -8.25 1.61 -6.59
CA ASP A 70 -9.52 2.27 -6.22
C ASP A 70 -10.18 1.48 -5.09
N TRP A 71 -9.61 1.56 -3.88
CA TRP A 71 -9.95 0.68 -2.75
C TRP A 71 -11.41 0.83 -2.29
N ASN A 72 -11.95 2.04 -2.37
CA ASN A 72 -13.32 2.36 -1.97
C ASN A 72 -14.32 2.42 -3.15
N GLY A 73 -13.87 2.20 -4.38
CA GLY A 73 -14.70 2.15 -5.59
C GLY A 73 -15.23 3.53 -6.04
N ASN A 74 -14.58 4.62 -5.66
CA ASN A 74 -15.01 5.98 -5.98
C ASN A 74 -14.37 6.54 -7.28
N GLY A 75 -13.55 5.75 -7.97
CA GLY A 75 -12.84 6.12 -9.18
C GLY A 75 -11.54 6.91 -8.94
N LYS A 76 -11.15 7.13 -7.68
CA LYS A 76 -9.90 7.79 -7.31
C LYS A 76 -8.86 6.76 -6.90
N TRP A 77 -7.61 7.04 -7.24
CA TRP A 77 -6.49 6.19 -6.87
C TRP A 77 -6.09 6.45 -5.41
N ASP A 78 -6.42 5.50 -4.56
CA ASP A 78 -6.00 5.37 -3.17
C ASP A 78 -4.67 4.59 -3.07
N LEU A 79 -4.08 4.53 -1.87
CA LEU A 79 -2.88 3.73 -1.60
C LEU A 79 -3.12 2.68 -0.52
N ILE A 80 -2.62 1.48 -0.77
CA ILE A 80 -2.37 0.47 0.27
C ILE A 80 -0.87 0.40 0.51
N VAL A 81 -0.45 0.71 1.72
CA VAL A 81 0.96 0.85 2.09
C VAL A 81 1.30 -0.12 3.21
N THR A 82 2.23 -1.03 2.96
CA THR A 82 2.87 -1.77 4.06
C THR A 82 4.04 -0.95 4.57
N CYS A 83 4.01 -0.61 5.87
CA CYS A 83 5.11 0.06 6.53
C CYS A 83 5.13 -0.29 8.02
N GLY A 84 6.32 -0.62 8.54
CA GLY A 84 6.44 -1.11 9.91
C GLY A 84 5.67 -2.43 10.11
N TRP A 85 4.70 -2.44 11.02
CA TRP A 85 3.94 -3.65 11.38
C TRP A 85 2.49 -3.61 10.91
N HIS A 86 2.14 -2.60 10.12
CA HIS A 86 0.78 -2.34 9.68
C HIS A 86 0.69 -2.33 8.16
N ILE A 87 -0.50 -2.68 7.69
CA ILE A 87 -0.95 -2.43 6.33
C ILE A 87 -1.93 -1.27 6.43
N ASN A 88 -1.59 -0.14 5.81
CA ASN A 88 -2.30 1.10 5.95
C ASN A 88 -3.03 1.46 4.66
N TYR A 89 -4.25 1.94 4.81
CA TYR A 89 -5.05 2.56 3.77
C TYR A 89 -4.89 4.07 3.83
N LEU A 90 -4.59 4.69 2.68
CA LEU A 90 -4.59 6.13 2.52
C LEU A 90 -5.62 6.49 1.45
N GLU A 91 -6.73 7.09 1.87
CA GLU A 91 -7.80 7.59 1.00
C GLU A 91 -7.35 8.84 0.26
N ASN A 92 -7.50 8.86 -1.06
CA ASN A 92 -7.34 10.05 -1.88
C ASN A 92 -8.61 10.91 -1.84
N VAL A 93 -8.55 11.99 -1.08
CA VAL A 93 -9.60 13.01 -0.99
C VAL A 93 -9.50 14.08 -2.08
N GLY A 94 -8.37 14.15 -2.78
CA GLY A 94 -8.17 15.00 -3.95
C GLY A 94 -8.80 14.43 -5.23
N ASP A 95 -8.05 14.50 -6.32
CA ASP A 95 -8.39 13.85 -7.59
C ASP A 95 -7.17 13.08 -8.15
N ASN A 96 -7.35 12.37 -9.26
CA ASN A 96 -6.27 11.58 -9.86
C ASN A 96 -5.17 12.43 -10.50
N ALA A 97 -5.47 13.69 -10.82
CA ALA A 97 -4.54 14.67 -11.39
C ALA A 97 -3.70 15.37 -10.31
N GLN A 98 -4.23 15.59 -9.11
CA GLN A 98 -3.59 16.19 -7.94
C GLN A 98 -4.08 15.46 -6.68
N PRO A 99 -3.56 14.25 -6.40
CA PRO A 99 -4.01 13.47 -5.26
C PRO A 99 -3.59 14.13 -3.95
N ARG A 100 -4.48 14.02 -2.95
CA ARG A 100 -4.24 14.43 -1.57
C ARG A 100 -4.80 13.36 -0.66
N PHE A 101 -4.03 12.95 0.33
CA PHE A 101 -4.39 11.78 1.14
C PHE A 101 -4.80 12.14 2.56
N ARG A 102 -5.74 11.41 3.14
CA ARG A 102 -5.95 11.45 4.60
C ARG A 102 -4.77 10.83 5.34
N ASP A 103 -4.72 11.05 6.64
CA ASP A 103 -3.80 10.31 7.50
C ASP A 103 -4.03 8.78 7.35
N PRO A 104 -2.96 7.97 7.42
CA PRO A 104 -3.06 6.53 7.21
C PRO A 104 -3.96 5.86 8.25
N VAL A 105 -4.86 4.98 7.80
CA VAL A 105 -5.69 4.16 8.67
C VAL A 105 -5.26 2.69 8.53
N PRO A 106 -4.92 1.98 9.62
CA PRO A 106 -4.56 0.58 9.53
C PRO A 106 -5.76 -0.27 9.11
N LEU A 107 -5.59 -1.09 8.07
CA LEU A 107 -6.55 -2.12 7.72
C LEU A 107 -6.69 -3.10 8.88
N SER A 108 -7.92 -3.44 9.23
CA SER A 108 -8.24 -4.20 10.43
C SER A 108 -9.19 -5.33 10.11
N THR A 109 -9.00 -6.48 10.73
CA THR A 109 -9.98 -7.57 10.78
C THR A 109 -10.91 -7.35 11.99
N PRO A 110 -11.95 -8.19 12.18
CA PRO A 110 -12.75 -8.14 13.41
C PRO A 110 -11.94 -8.29 14.71
N ASP A 111 -10.76 -8.92 14.64
CA ASP A 111 -9.86 -9.12 15.78
C ASP A 111 -8.92 -7.92 16.02
N GLY A 112 -8.99 -6.89 15.17
CA GLY A 112 -8.20 -5.67 15.25
C GLY A 112 -7.28 -5.45 14.05
N PRO A 113 -6.35 -4.48 14.15
CA PRO A 113 -5.46 -4.14 13.05
C PRO A 113 -4.65 -5.34 12.55
N ILE A 114 -4.53 -5.46 11.23
CA ILE A 114 -3.64 -6.45 10.62
C ILE A 114 -2.22 -6.12 11.05
N ARG A 115 -1.65 -7.05 11.79
CA ARG A 115 -0.36 -6.95 12.46
C ARG A 115 0.40 -8.24 12.24
N HIS A 116 1.72 -8.15 12.15
CA HIS A 116 2.61 -9.32 12.25
C HIS A 116 2.43 -10.36 11.14
N ILE A 117 2.08 -9.92 9.93
CA ILE A 117 2.44 -10.66 8.71
C ILE A 117 3.94 -10.42 8.46
N SER A 118 4.76 -10.85 9.43
CA SER A 118 6.18 -11.18 9.27
C SER A 118 7.06 -10.18 8.48
N ARG A 119 7.78 -9.32 9.23
CA ARG A 119 8.64 -8.20 8.77
C ARG A 119 7.99 -7.18 7.80
N PRO A 120 8.46 -5.91 7.81
CA PRO A 120 7.99 -4.86 6.89
C PRO A 120 8.31 -5.11 5.40
N GLU A 121 8.76 -6.31 5.03
CA GLU A 121 9.46 -6.58 3.76
C GLU A 121 8.57 -7.17 2.67
N LEU A 122 7.24 -7.12 2.81
CA LEU A 122 6.32 -7.86 1.94
C LEU A 122 5.40 -6.91 1.15
N PRO A 123 5.41 -7.01 -0.20
CA PRO A 123 4.55 -6.18 -1.03
C PRO A 123 3.09 -6.61 -0.90
N PRO A 124 2.15 -5.66 -0.72
CA PRO A 124 0.74 -5.96 -0.83
C PRO A 124 0.41 -6.25 -2.30
N CYS A 125 -0.57 -7.10 -2.52
CA CYS A 125 -1.20 -7.30 -3.82
C CYS A 125 -2.70 -7.06 -3.65
N VAL A 126 -3.18 -5.97 -4.24
CA VAL A 126 -4.59 -5.58 -4.19
C VAL A 126 -5.27 -5.99 -5.50
N VAL A 127 -6.27 -6.86 -5.40
CA VAL A 127 -6.96 -7.43 -6.56
C VAL A 127 -8.32 -7.97 -6.14
N ASP A 128 -9.33 -7.90 -7.02
CA ASP A 128 -10.58 -8.65 -6.87
C ASP A 128 -10.28 -10.15 -7.06
N TRP A 129 -9.96 -10.84 -5.96
CA TRP A 129 -9.49 -12.22 -5.99
C TRP A 129 -10.66 -13.21 -6.05
N ASN A 130 -11.74 -12.88 -5.33
CA ASN A 130 -12.92 -13.75 -5.23
C ASN A 130 -13.95 -13.50 -6.37
N GLY A 131 -13.77 -12.45 -7.17
CA GLY A 131 -14.63 -12.10 -8.31
C GLY A 131 -15.94 -11.42 -7.91
N ASP A 132 -16.02 -10.82 -6.72
CA ASP A 132 -17.23 -10.18 -6.20
C ASP A 132 -17.34 -8.69 -6.54
N GLY A 133 -16.35 -8.15 -7.27
CA GLY A 133 -16.28 -6.75 -7.69
C GLY A 133 -15.65 -5.81 -6.66
N TRP A 134 -15.22 -6.32 -5.51
CA TRP A 134 -14.47 -5.57 -4.51
C TRP A 134 -13.00 -6.01 -4.49
N LEU A 135 -12.10 -5.05 -4.23
CA LEU A 135 -10.67 -5.35 -4.17
C LEU A 135 -10.32 -6.03 -2.83
N ASP A 136 -9.75 -7.22 -2.90
CA ASP A 136 -9.21 -7.95 -1.76
C ASP A 136 -7.73 -7.64 -1.55
N LEU A 137 -7.17 -8.15 -0.45
CA LEU A 137 -5.75 -8.01 -0.12
C LEU A 137 -5.07 -9.38 0.00
N LEU A 138 -4.03 -9.59 -0.81
CA LEU A 138 -3.10 -10.70 -0.71
C LEU A 138 -1.75 -10.21 -0.20
N VAL A 139 -1.17 -10.90 0.78
CA VAL A 139 0.12 -10.54 1.38
C VAL A 139 0.95 -11.79 1.57
N GLY A 140 2.21 -11.80 1.14
CA GLY A 140 3.12 -12.86 1.52
C GLY A 140 3.40 -12.84 3.03
N GLY A 141 3.93 -13.93 3.58
CA GLY A 141 4.54 -13.96 4.90
C GLY A 141 5.90 -14.68 4.90
N GLU A 142 6.79 -14.34 5.84
CA GLU A 142 8.06 -15.03 6.13
C GLU A 142 7.84 -16.49 6.53
N SER A 143 6.63 -16.86 6.97
CA SER A 143 6.24 -18.25 7.16
C SER A 143 6.20 -19.05 5.85
N GLY A 144 6.36 -18.39 4.69
CA GLY A 144 6.24 -18.97 3.35
C GLY A 144 4.79 -19.10 2.88
N PHE A 145 3.82 -18.55 3.62
CA PHE A 145 2.41 -18.55 3.25
C PHE A 145 2.02 -17.27 2.51
N VAL A 146 0.92 -17.34 1.76
CA VAL A 146 0.21 -16.16 1.28
C VAL A 146 -1.06 -16.03 2.11
N TYR A 147 -1.24 -14.86 2.70
CA TYR A 147 -2.41 -14.49 3.47
C TYR A 147 -3.40 -13.80 2.55
N PHE A 148 -4.63 -14.26 2.59
CA PHE A 148 -5.76 -13.68 1.87
C PHE A 148 -6.67 -12.98 2.87
N PHE A 149 -7.01 -11.73 2.58
CA PHE A 149 -7.98 -10.95 3.34
C PHE A 149 -9.08 -10.48 2.41
N ASP A 150 -10.26 -11.04 2.61
CA ASP A 150 -11.49 -10.63 1.92
C ASP A 150 -11.85 -9.19 2.32
N ARG A 151 -12.21 -8.35 1.33
CA ARG A 151 -12.58 -6.95 1.55
C ARG A 151 -13.64 -6.78 2.64
N ARG A 152 -14.59 -7.70 2.75
CA ARG A 152 -15.70 -7.63 3.70
C ARG A 152 -15.24 -7.87 5.14
N CYS A 153 -14.22 -8.69 5.35
CA CYS A 153 -13.59 -8.84 6.66
C CYS A 153 -12.90 -7.55 7.09
N LEU A 154 -12.28 -6.85 6.14
CA LEU A 154 -11.57 -5.59 6.37
C LEU A 154 -12.49 -4.40 6.67
N ASP A 155 -13.73 -4.47 6.18
CA ASP A 155 -14.79 -3.51 6.48
C ASP A 155 -15.57 -3.82 7.77
N GLY A 156 -15.22 -4.90 8.48
CA GLY A 156 -15.97 -5.39 9.63
C GLY A 156 -17.37 -5.93 9.27
N LYS A 157 -17.60 -6.29 8.00
CA LYS A 157 -18.92 -6.69 7.47
C LYS A 157 -19.18 -8.20 7.50
N MET A 158 -18.18 -9.09 7.56
CA MET A 158 -18.35 -10.55 7.78
C MET A 158 -17.07 -11.22 8.34
N GLY A 159 -17.23 -12.40 8.95
CA GLY A 159 -16.28 -13.14 9.81
C GLY A 159 -14.96 -13.65 9.19
N THR A 160 -14.25 -14.42 10.01
CA THR A 160 -12.84 -14.84 9.94
C THR A 160 -12.26 -15.13 8.55
N ALA A 161 -11.09 -14.54 8.26
CA ALA A 161 -10.25 -14.95 7.14
C ALA A 161 -9.65 -16.34 7.42
N GLU A 162 -9.98 -17.34 6.60
CA GLU A 162 -9.25 -18.61 6.62
C GLU A 162 -7.89 -18.42 5.95
N VAL A 163 -6.83 -18.55 6.75
CA VAL A 163 -5.45 -18.61 6.26
C VAL A 163 -5.24 -20.01 5.67
N GLY A 164 -5.31 -20.12 4.34
CA GLY A 164 -5.00 -21.35 3.61
C GLY A 164 -3.57 -21.35 3.09
N ALA A 165 -2.84 -22.46 3.28
CA ALA A 165 -1.59 -22.66 2.57
C ALA A 165 -1.84 -22.75 1.06
N VAL A 166 -1.07 -22.02 0.24
CA VAL A 166 -1.09 -22.22 -1.21
C VAL A 166 -0.38 -23.53 -1.54
N GLU A 167 -1.13 -24.58 -1.89
CA GLU A 167 -0.55 -25.82 -2.41
C GLU A 167 0.00 -25.60 -3.82
N VAL A 168 1.33 -25.50 -3.94
CA VAL A 168 2.00 -25.57 -5.24
C VAL A 168 2.00 -27.01 -5.71
N LYS A 169 1.02 -27.39 -6.54
CA LYS A 169 1.08 -28.65 -7.29
C LYS A 169 2.21 -28.56 -8.32
N LYS A 170 3.35 -29.19 -8.02
CA LYS A 170 4.39 -29.45 -9.02
C LYS A 170 3.78 -30.30 -10.13
N ARG A 171 3.86 -29.82 -11.37
CA ARG A 171 3.56 -30.60 -12.58
C ARG A 171 4.52 -31.77 -12.71
#